data_AF-A0AAD6M7L5-F1
#
_entry.id   AF-A0AAD6M7L5-F1
#
_cell.length_a   1.000
_cell.length_b   1.000
_cell.length_c   1.000
_cell.angle_alpha   90.00
_cell.angle_beta   90.00
_cell.angle_gamma   90.00
#
_symmetry.space_group_name_H-M   'P 1'
#
loop_
_entity.id
_entity.type
_entity.pdbx_description
1 polymer ?
#
loop_
_entity_poly.entity_id
_entity_poly.type
_entity_poly.pdbx_seq_one_letter_code
_entity_poly.pdbx_strand_id
1 'polypeptide(L)'
;MRKYGLSVDNVIDAKVVDVNGNILDRQTMGEDLFWAIRVTVFKVDRTLEEGATDIFYQWQQVSTELDKELFIRAMPQVANGSVEGTKTIRISFYGLFLGQSGALISMMNKRFPKLGLQQSDCIEMRWIESTLFWFDLPNGTSIDVLLNRPRGAQSFYKNKSDYVNHIVPKEALERIWKMMIKAEPMWMQWNPIGGRMSEIPDTATPFPHRAGYLFKLQYSINWSEEGTEATDRYISLIREMHDAMAPYVTKFPREAFQNYRDLDIGSSPSNRTNFEEAKEYGLKYFKGNFLRLVKVKGMVDPDNFFKHEQSIPPRWA
;
A
#
# COMPACT_ATOMS: atom_id res chain seq x y z
N MET A 1 0.13 -10.22 -1.65
CA MET A 1 -1.01 -9.68 -2.42
C MET A 1 -1.17 -10.34 -3.78
N ARG A 2 -0.22 -10.24 -4.73
CA ARG A 2 -0.38 -10.77 -6.10
C ARG A 2 -0.50 -12.29 -6.21
N LYS A 3 0.09 -13.07 -5.30
CA LYS A 3 -0.06 -14.55 -5.27
C LYS A 3 -1.29 -15.04 -4.50
N TYR A 4 -1.55 -14.46 -3.33
CA TYR A 4 -2.49 -15.01 -2.35
C TYR A 4 -3.67 -14.10 -1.99
N GLY A 5 -3.75 -12.87 -2.52
CA GLY A 5 -4.74 -11.88 -2.09
C GLY A 5 -4.30 -11.09 -0.84
N LEU A 6 -5.27 -10.43 -0.19
CA LEU A 6 -5.12 -9.73 1.09
C LEU A 6 -5.23 -10.72 2.26
N SER A 7 -4.87 -10.28 3.47
CA SER A 7 -5.06 -11.08 4.68
C SER A 7 -6.52 -11.51 4.86
N VAL A 8 -7.47 -10.60 4.64
CA VAL A 8 -8.93 -10.86 4.73
C VAL A 8 -9.42 -11.94 3.75
N ASP A 9 -8.71 -12.18 2.65
CA ASP A 9 -9.05 -13.24 1.69
C ASP A 9 -8.63 -14.65 2.17
N ASN A 10 -7.80 -14.72 3.23
CA ASN A 10 -7.17 -15.93 3.74
C ASN A 10 -7.53 -16.20 5.22
N VAL A 11 -8.49 -15.45 5.76
CA VAL A 11 -9.08 -15.71 7.07
C VAL A 11 -10.09 -16.84 6.90
N ILE A 12 -9.75 -18.04 7.38
CA ILE A 12 -10.64 -19.21 7.34
C ILE A 12 -11.64 -19.16 8.51
N ASP A 13 -11.21 -18.60 9.63
CA ASP A 13 -12.02 -18.40 10.84
C ASP A 13 -11.53 -17.15 11.59
N ALA A 14 -12.44 -16.45 12.28
CA ALA A 14 -12.13 -15.27 13.07
C ALA A 14 -12.96 -15.26 14.36
N LYS A 15 -12.26 -15.08 15.48
CA LYS A 15 -12.85 -14.81 16.80
C LYS A 15 -13.37 -13.38 16.82
N VAL A 16 -14.66 -13.19 16.56
CA VAL A 16 -15.34 -11.89 16.66
C VAL A 16 -16.22 -11.89 17.90
N VAL A 17 -15.88 -11.04 18.86
CA VAL A 17 -16.78 -10.70 19.96
C VAL A 17 -17.83 -9.76 19.38
N ASP A 18 -19.03 -10.30 19.19
CA ASP A 18 -20.22 -9.47 18.98
C ASP A 18 -20.52 -8.71 20.29
N VAL A 19 -21.65 -8.00 20.35
CA VAL A 19 -22.07 -7.37 21.62
C VAL A 19 -22.26 -8.37 22.78
N ASN A 20 -22.09 -9.69 22.54
CA ASN A 20 -22.38 -10.79 23.47
C ASN A 20 -21.20 -11.76 23.80
N GLY A 21 -20.03 -11.78 23.12
CA GLY A 21 -18.78 -12.32 23.71
C GLY A 21 -18.09 -13.65 23.27
N ASN A 22 -18.26 -14.23 22.06
CA ASN A 22 -17.80 -15.63 21.73
C ASN A 22 -16.54 -15.83 20.82
N ILE A 23 -15.80 -16.98 20.88
CA ILE A 23 -14.39 -17.18 20.37
C ILE A 23 -13.95 -18.70 20.03
N LEU A 24 -13.30 -19.11 18.87
CA LEU A 24 -12.62 -20.46 18.52
C LEU A 24 -11.32 -20.52 17.58
N ASP A 25 -10.42 -21.56 17.62
CA ASP A 25 -9.06 -21.63 16.94
C ASP A 25 -8.52 -22.94 16.22
N ARG A 26 -7.23 -22.91 15.78
CA ARG A 26 -6.53 -23.56 14.63
C ARG A 26 -5.14 -24.18 14.99
N GLN A 27 -5.03 -25.51 15.10
CA GLN A 27 -3.75 -26.26 15.18
C GLN A 27 -3.62 -27.21 13.97
N THR A 28 -2.66 -27.09 13.03
CA THR A 28 -2.37 -28.18 12.03
C THR A 28 -1.17 -28.03 11.05
N MET A 29 -0.31 -27.00 11.07
CA MET A 29 0.44 -26.64 9.84
C MET A 29 1.71 -27.45 9.43
N GLY A 30 2.43 -28.18 10.30
CA GLY A 30 3.53 -29.12 9.93
C GLY A 30 4.84 -28.54 9.33
N GLU A 31 5.92 -29.34 9.29
CA GLU A 31 7.34 -28.93 9.09
C GLU A 31 7.91 -29.09 7.66
N ASP A 32 7.44 -30.01 6.80
CA ASP A 32 8.00 -30.15 5.44
C ASP A 32 7.63 -28.98 4.53
N LEU A 33 6.47 -28.35 4.82
CA LEU A 33 6.05 -27.09 4.22
C LEU A 33 6.99 -25.93 4.60
N PHE A 34 7.69 -26.04 5.74
CA PHE A 34 8.64 -25.03 6.24
C PHE A 34 10.01 -25.09 5.54
N TRP A 35 10.39 -26.22 4.94
CA TRP A 35 11.63 -26.35 4.17
C TRP A 35 11.51 -25.80 2.74
N ALA A 36 10.33 -25.87 2.12
CA ALA A 36 10.09 -25.47 0.73
C ALA A 36 9.96 -23.93 0.49
N ILE A 37 9.93 -23.11 1.55
CA ILE A 37 9.57 -21.67 1.50
C ILE A 37 10.78 -20.72 1.33
N ARG A 38 11.75 -21.07 0.48
CA ARG A 38 12.80 -20.10 0.11
C ARG A 38 12.24 -19.10 -0.89
N VAL A 39 12.53 -17.82 -0.65
CA VAL A 39 12.15 -16.70 -1.50
C VAL A 39 13.38 -15.92 -1.90
N THR A 40 13.33 -15.24 -3.05
CA THR A 40 14.36 -14.30 -3.46
C THR A 40 13.84 -12.88 -3.27
N VAL A 41 14.62 -12.04 -2.59
CA VAL A 41 14.33 -10.60 -2.49
C VAL A 41 15.41 -9.78 -3.17
N PHE A 42 15.07 -8.57 -3.58
CA PHE A 42 16.03 -7.58 -4.09
C PHE A 42 15.57 -6.17 -3.77
N LYS A 43 16.52 -5.25 -3.63
CA LYS A 43 16.28 -3.80 -3.58
C LYS A 43 17.22 -3.13 -4.56
N VAL A 44 16.67 -2.44 -5.54
CA VAL A 44 17.44 -1.72 -6.55
C VAL A 44 17.02 -0.27 -6.55
N ASP A 45 17.97 0.62 -6.30
CA ASP A 45 17.76 2.06 -6.33
C ASP A 45 18.13 2.63 -7.71
N ARG A 46 17.33 3.57 -8.21
CA ARG A 46 17.62 4.35 -9.41
C ARG A 46 17.30 5.82 -9.17
N THR A 47 18.21 6.72 -9.54
CA THR A 47 17.95 8.17 -9.51
C THR A 47 17.44 8.68 -10.85
N LEU A 48 16.91 9.91 -10.89
CA LEU A 48 16.45 10.51 -12.15
C LEU A 48 17.57 10.59 -13.20
N GLU A 49 18.81 10.86 -12.76
CA GLU A 49 20.00 10.93 -13.60
C GLU A 49 20.38 9.56 -14.19
N GLU A 50 20.02 8.47 -13.51
CA GLU A 50 20.19 7.09 -13.97
C GLU A 50 19.01 6.60 -14.84
N GLY A 51 18.11 7.50 -15.23
CA GLY A 51 16.94 7.17 -16.06
C GLY A 51 15.78 6.55 -15.28
N ALA A 52 15.65 6.83 -13.97
CA ALA A 52 14.58 6.26 -13.14
C ALA A 52 13.17 6.50 -13.67
N THR A 53 12.87 7.65 -14.31
CA THR A 53 11.55 7.89 -14.94
C THR A 53 11.23 6.84 -16.00
N ASP A 54 12.23 6.48 -16.81
CA ASP A 54 12.09 5.52 -17.89
C ASP A 54 11.88 4.10 -17.38
N ILE A 55 12.61 3.75 -16.32
CA ILE A 55 12.49 2.47 -15.63
C ILE A 55 11.13 2.36 -14.94
N PHE A 56 10.70 3.43 -14.23
CA PHE A 56 9.41 3.50 -13.58
C PHE A 56 8.26 3.43 -14.60
N TYR A 57 8.39 4.10 -15.75
CA TYR A 57 7.41 4.03 -16.81
C TYR A 57 7.24 2.61 -17.34
N GLN A 58 8.34 1.88 -17.61
CA GLN A 58 8.24 0.46 -17.99
C GLN A 58 7.69 -0.41 -16.86
N TRP A 59 8.08 -0.15 -15.60
CA TRP A 59 7.53 -0.84 -14.43
C TRP A 59 6.01 -0.75 -14.38
N GLN A 60 5.44 0.43 -14.68
CA GLN A 60 3.99 0.60 -14.73
C GLN A 60 3.35 -0.36 -15.77
N GLN A 61 3.98 -0.52 -16.93
CA GLN A 61 3.45 -1.31 -18.04
C GLN A 61 3.49 -2.83 -17.78
N VAL A 62 4.45 -3.30 -16.98
CA VAL A 62 4.73 -4.73 -16.86
C VAL A 62 4.41 -5.31 -15.48
N SER A 63 4.46 -4.53 -14.41
CA SER A 63 4.43 -5.05 -13.03
C SER A 63 3.15 -5.82 -12.66
N THR A 64 2.01 -5.52 -13.29
CA THR A 64 0.75 -6.25 -13.09
C THR A 64 0.64 -7.51 -13.95
N GLU A 65 1.42 -7.59 -15.03
CA GLU A 65 1.46 -8.66 -16.04
C GLU A 65 2.62 -9.67 -15.82
N LEU A 66 3.42 -9.46 -14.77
CA LEU A 66 4.43 -10.42 -14.33
C LEU A 66 3.77 -11.62 -13.64
N ASP A 67 4.51 -12.73 -13.53
CA ASP A 67 4.05 -13.91 -12.80
C ASP A 67 3.60 -13.56 -11.38
N LYS A 68 2.58 -14.26 -10.87
CA LYS A 68 1.95 -13.96 -9.57
C LYS A 68 2.91 -14.16 -8.39
N GLU A 69 3.94 -14.96 -8.64
CA GLU A 69 5.07 -15.33 -7.81
C GLU A 69 5.99 -14.15 -7.55
N LEU A 70 5.97 -13.12 -8.40
CA LEU A 70 6.77 -11.92 -8.26
C LEU A 70 5.93 -10.73 -7.79
N PHE A 71 6.45 -9.97 -6.85
CA PHE A 71 5.93 -8.67 -6.47
C PHE A 71 7.05 -7.65 -6.54
N ILE A 72 6.84 -6.52 -7.25
CA ILE A 72 7.79 -5.41 -7.30
C ILE A 72 7.07 -4.12 -6.91
N ARG A 73 7.41 -3.56 -5.75
CA ARG A 73 7.00 -2.21 -5.34
C ARG A 73 7.98 -1.18 -5.90
N ALA A 74 7.47 -0.04 -6.35
CA ALA A 74 8.28 1.14 -6.59
C ALA A 74 8.04 2.20 -5.49
N MET A 75 9.12 2.73 -4.91
CA MET A 75 9.06 3.67 -3.79
C MET A 75 9.91 4.92 -4.10
N PRO A 76 9.35 5.91 -4.83
CA PRO A 76 10.01 7.19 -5.03
C PRO A 76 10.10 7.99 -3.72
N GLN A 77 11.24 8.63 -3.51
CA GLN A 77 11.57 9.46 -2.36
C GLN A 77 12.57 10.54 -2.75
N VAL A 78 12.55 11.67 -2.06
CA VAL A 78 13.54 12.73 -2.24
C VAL A 78 14.90 12.25 -1.74
N ALA A 79 15.95 12.51 -2.52
CA ALA A 79 17.33 12.21 -2.18
C ALA A 79 18.24 13.40 -2.52
N ASN A 80 19.45 13.43 -1.96
CA ASN A 80 20.45 14.41 -2.37
C ASN A 80 20.94 14.08 -3.79
N GLY A 81 21.07 15.11 -4.62
CA GLY A 81 21.56 14.99 -5.99
C GLY A 81 23.09 14.81 -6.04
N SER A 82 23.62 14.65 -7.26
CA SER A 82 25.06 14.51 -7.49
C SER A 82 25.86 15.78 -7.21
N VAL A 83 25.21 16.94 -7.28
CA VAL A 83 25.79 18.24 -6.93
C VAL A 83 25.30 18.64 -5.54
N GLU A 84 26.23 19.07 -4.69
CA GLU A 84 25.93 19.51 -3.33
C GLU A 84 24.85 20.60 -3.31
N GLY A 85 23.89 20.47 -2.39
CA GLY A 85 22.74 21.37 -2.27
C GLY A 85 21.60 21.10 -3.27
N THR A 86 21.79 20.22 -4.26
CA THR A 86 20.71 19.82 -5.18
C THR A 86 19.94 18.61 -4.66
N LYS A 87 18.67 18.50 -5.06
CA LYS A 87 17.78 17.39 -4.73
C LYS A 87 17.39 16.64 -6.01
N THR A 88 17.22 15.33 -5.89
CA THR A 88 16.73 14.44 -6.95
C THR A 88 15.66 13.51 -6.39
N ILE A 89 15.06 12.68 -7.25
CA ILE A 89 14.21 11.57 -6.83
C ILE A 89 15.00 10.27 -6.98
N ARG A 90 15.05 9.50 -5.89
CA ARG A 90 15.47 8.09 -5.91
C ARG A 90 14.23 7.21 -5.88
N ILE A 91 14.15 6.27 -6.80
CA ILE A 91 13.11 5.26 -6.85
C ILE A 91 13.72 3.93 -6.41
N SER A 92 13.26 3.45 -5.25
CA SER A 92 13.65 2.13 -4.74
C SER A 92 12.67 1.07 -5.22
N PHE A 93 13.15 0.11 -6.01
CA PHE A 93 12.38 -1.04 -6.46
C PHE A 93 12.63 -2.22 -5.53
N TYR A 94 11.62 -2.56 -4.72
CA TYR A 94 11.68 -3.71 -3.81
C TYR A 94 10.97 -4.89 -4.45
N GLY A 95 11.68 -6.00 -4.58
CA GLY A 95 11.19 -7.25 -5.12
C GLY A 95 11.08 -8.36 -4.09
N LEU A 96 10.04 -9.17 -4.22
CA LEU A 96 9.97 -10.49 -3.60
C LEU A 96 9.44 -11.49 -4.64
N PHE A 97 10.21 -12.56 -4.86
CA PHE A 97 9.90 -13.65 -5.76
C PHE A 97 9.79 -14.96 -4.99
N LEU A 98 8.69 -15.68 -5.21
CA LEU A 98 8.46 -17.02 -4.67
C LEU A 98 9.18 -18.07 -5.50
N GLY A 99 10.51 -18.04 -5.45
CA GLY A 99 11.37 -18.95 -6.18
C GLY A 99 12.83 -18.55 -6.07
N GLN A 100 13.68 -19.24 -6.81
CA GLN A 100 15.12 -19.00 -6.84
C GLN A 100 15.52 -17.84 -7.77
N SER A 101 16.67 -17.26 -7.46
CA SER A 101 17.20 -16.08 -8.12
C SER A 101 17.49 -16.28 -9.63
N GLY A 102 17.98 -17.45 -10.04
CA GLY A 102 18.22 -17.73 -11.47
C GLY A 102 16.95 -17.65 -12.34
N ALA A 103 15.83 -18.18 -11.82
CA ALA A 103 14.53 -18.08 -12.50
C ALA A 103 14.01 -16.63 -12.52
N LEU A 104 14.20 -15.90 -11.43
CA LEU A 104 13.88 -14.47 -11.36
C LEU A 104 14.65 -13.67 -12.42
N ILE A 105 15.97 -13.85 -12.51
CA ILE A 105 16.81 -13.13 -13.48
C ILE A 105 16.40 -13.45 -14.92
N SER A 106 16.16 -14.73 -15.24
CA SER A 106 15.68 -15.13 -16.56
C SER A 106 14.35 -14.44 -16.94
N MET A 107 13.42 -14.34 -15.99
CA MET A 107 12.14 -13.65 -16.22
C MET A 107 12.34 -12.14 -16.38
N MET A 108 13.13 -11.51 -15.50
CA MET A 108 13.35 -10.07 -15.49
C MET A 108 14.04 -9.59 -16.77
N ASN A 109 15.04 -10.33 -17.26
CA ASN A 109 15.69 -10.04 -18.54
C ASN A 109 14.72 -10.09 -19.74
N LYS A 110 13.71 -10.95 -19.68
CA LYS A 110 12.71 -11.08 -20.75
C LYS A 110 11.58 -10.05 -20.64
N ARG A 111 11.11 -9.77 -19.43
CA ARG A 111 9.83 -9.07 -19.18
C ARG A 111 10.01 -7.66 -18.63
N PHE A 112 11.11 -7.38 -17.95
CA PHE A 112 11.41 -6.05 -17.42
C PHE A 112 12.91 -5.71 -17.49
N PRO A 113 13.51 -5.69 -18.70
CA PRO A 113 14.96 -5.53 -18.87
C PRO A 113 15.50 -4.16 -18.44
N LYS A 114 14.72 -3.06 -18.51
CA LYS A 114 15.26 -1.72 -18.14
C LYS A 114 15.62 -1.61 -16.66
N LEU A 115 15.08 -2.45 -15.78
CA LEU A 115 15.51 -2.45 -14.38
C LEU A 115 16.99 -2.85 -14.26
N GLY A 116 17.46 -3.70 -15.18
CA GLY A 116 18.84 -4.16 -15.21
C GLY A 116 19.23 -5.02 -14.01
N LEU A 117 18.25 -5.75 -13.43
CA LEU A 117 18.46 -6.58 -12.24
C LEU A 117 19.55 -7.62 -12.50
N GLN A 118 20.55 -7.65 -11.64
CA GLN A 118 21.65 -8.60 -11.70
C GLN A 118 21.49 -9.70 -10.64
N GLN A 119 22.17 -10.82 -10.89
CA GLN A 119 22.22 -11.93 -9.93
C GLN A 119 22.80 -11.50 -8.58
N SER A 120 23.74 -10.55 -8.58
CA SER A 120 24.34 -9.95 -7.37
C SER A 120 23.37 -9.10 -6.54
N ASP A 121 22.27 -8.64 -7.13
CA ASP A 121 21.25 -7.84 -6.43
C ASP A 121 20.25 -8.74 -5.67
N CYS A 122 20.28 -10.05 -5.94
CA CYS A 122 19.34 -11.01 -5.42
C CYS A 122 19.86 -11.66 -4.13
N ILE A 123 19.00 -11.72 -3.12
CA ILE A 123 19.29 -12.38 -1.85
C ILE A 123 18.23 -13.47 -1.63
N GLU A 124 18.68 -14.72 -1.56
CA GLU A 124 17.80 -15.85 -1.27
C GLU A 124 17.73 -16.12 0.24
N MET A 125 16.53 -16.12 0.79
CA MET A 125 16.30 -16.24 2.24
C MET A 125 15.02 -17.01 2.54
N ARG A 126 14.79 -17.34 3.82
CA ARG A 126 13.51 -17.90 4.28
C ARG A 126 12.44 -16.83 4.17
N TRP A 127 11.19 -17.22 3.92
CA TRP A 127 10.08 -16.26 3.82
C TRP A 127 9.98 -15.34 5.07
N ILE A 128 10.19 -15.88 6.27
CA ILE A 128 10.12 -15.07 7.50
C ILE A 128 11.21 -13.99 7.56
N GLU A 129 12.40 -14.26 7.03
CA GLU A 129 13.51 -13.28 6.96
C GLU A 129 13.19 -12.16 5.97
N SER A 130 12.40 -12.45 4.92
CA SER A 130 11.94 -11.42 3.99
C SER A 130 11.12 -10.33 4.68
N THR A 131 10.46 -10.64 5.80
CA THR A 131 9.75 -9.63 6.59
C THR A 131 10.73 -8.58 7.11
N LEU A 132 11.90 -8.99 7.58
CA LEU A 132 12.95 -8.10 8.09
C LEU A 132 13.54 -7.26 6.96
N PHE A 133 13.72 -7.86 5.76
CA PHE A 133 14.14 -7.15 4.56
C PHE A 133 13.17 -6.01 4.19
N TRP A 134 11.85 -6.23 4.30
CA TRP A 134 10.84 -5.17 4.03
C TRP A 134 10.89 -4.01 5.03
N PHE A 135 11.52 -4.19 6.20
CA PHE A 135 11.78 -3.15 7.18
C PHE A 135 13.17 -2.51 7.05
N ASP A 136 13.91 -2.85 5.98
CA ASP A 136 15.30 -2.40 5.75
C ASP A 136 16.25 -2.75 6.91
N LEU A 137 15.99 -3.85 7.63
CA LEU A 137 16.91 -4.34 8.65
C LEU A 137 18.13 -5.02 8.00
N PRO A 138 19.34 -4.93 8.62
CA PRO A 138 20.53 -5.57 8.09
C PRO A 138 20.33 -7.07 7.84
N ASN A 139 20.91 -7.58 6.75
CA ASN A 139 20.88 -9.01 6.45
C ASN A 139 21.55 -9.82 7.58
N GLY A 140 20.93 -10.91 8.00
CA GLY A 140 21.36 -11.72 9.14
C GLY A 140 20.84 -11.26 10.51
N THR A 141 20.02 -10.20 10.58
CA THR A 141 19.31 -9.83 11.82
C THR A 141 18.45 -11.00 12.32
N SER A 142 18.48 -11.30 13.62
CA SER A 142 17.65 -12.36 14.21
C SER A 142 16.16 -12.06 14.03
N ILE A 143 15.38 -13.09 13.69
CA ILE A 143 13.91 -13.01 13.58
C ILE A 143 13.23 -12.75 14.92
N ASP A 144 13.93 -12.90 16.06
CA ASP A 144 13.41 -12.57 17.39
C ASP A 144 13.03 -11.10 17.53
N VAL A 145 13.59 -10.22 16.69
CA VAL A 145 13.19 -8.81 16.64
C VAL A 145 11.70 -8.62 16.35
N LEU A 146 11.06 -9.59 15.66
CA LEU A 146 9.62 -9.59 15.39
C LEU A 146 8.77 -9.79 16.65
N LEU A 147 9.35 -10.25 17.77
CA LEU A 147 8.69 -10.37 19.06
C LEU A 147 8.69 -9.03 19.84
N ASN A 148 9.50 -8.06 19.42
CA ASN A 148 9.59 -6.78 20.09
C ASN A 148 8.35 -5.92 19.80
N ARG A 149 7.67 -5.49 20.86
CA ARG A 149 6.53 -4.56 20.77
C ARG A 149 6.98 -3.14 21.15
N PRO A 150 7.17 -2.22 20.18
CA PRO A 150 7.52 -0.84 20.49
C PRO A 150 6.39 -0.15 21.28
N ARG A 151 6.76 0.72 22.23
CA ARG A 151 5.83 1.31 23.22
C ARG A 151 5.49 2.80 22.99
N GLY A 152 5.83 3.37 21.85
CA GLY A 152 5.55 4.79 21.55
C GLY A 152 5.57 5.13 20.07
N ALA A 153 4.92 6.23 19.72
CA ALA A 153 5.00 6.81 18.38
C ALA A 153 6.42 7.37 18.15
N GLN A 154 7.07 6.96 17.07
CA GLN A 154 8.43 7.38 16.76
C GLN A 154 8.47 8.75 16.05
N SER A 155 7.40 9.13 15.37
CA SER A 155 7.26 10.38 14.63
C SER A 155 5.78 10.71 14.44
N PHE A 156 5.48 11.97 14.18
CA PHE A 156 4.20 12.38 13.61
C PHE A 156 4.15 11.95 12.14
N TYR A 157 2.95 11.70 11.64
CA TYR A 157 2.77 11.36 10.23
C TYR A 157 1.39 11.75 9.71
N LYS A 158 1.32 11.99 8.40
CA LYS A 158 0.07 12.07 7.64
C LYS A 158 0.20 11.17 6.42
N ASN A 159 -0.82 10.35 6.21
CA ASN A 159 -0.94 9.44 5.07
C ASN A 159 -2.14 9.80 4.21
N LYS A 160 -2.02 9.52 2.92
CA LYS A 160 -3.13 9.50 1.95
C LYS A 160 -2.96 8.30 1.03
N SER A 161 -3.99 7.98 0.26
CA SER A 161 -3.96 6.86 -0.67
C SER A 161 -4.76 7.14 -1.93
N ASP A 162 -4.36 6.53 -3.03
CA ASP A 162 -5.11 6.51 -4.28
C ASP A 162 -5.07 5.12 -4.91
N TYR A 163 -5.91 4.91 -5.90
CA TYR A 163 -5.77 3.84 -6.88
C TYR A 163 -5.52 4.40 -8.27
N VAL A 164 -4.70 3.70 -9.05
CA VAL A 164 -4.40 4.01 -10.44
C VAL A 164 -4.83 2.85 -11.31
N ASN A 165 -5.51 3.14 -12.42
CA ASN A 165 -6.04 2.15 -13.37
C ASN A 165 -5.55 2.37 -14.82
N HIS A 166 -4.61 3.30 -15.03
CA HIS A 166 -4.01 3.59 -16.32
C HIS A 166 -2.54 3.99 -16.14
N ILE A 167 -1.74 3.87 -17.19
CA ILE A 167 -0.33 4.26 -17.14
C ILE A 167 -0.23 5.78 -17.05
N VAL A 168 0.51 6.27 -16.06
CA VAL A 168 0.81 7.70 -15.94
C VAL A 168 1.88 8.07 -16.98
N PRO A 169 1.63 9.03 -17.89
CA PRO A 169 2.59 9.45 -18.92
C PRO A 169 3.89 9.99 -18.31
N LYS A 170 5.01 9.85 -19.04
CA LYS A 170 6.32 10.30 -18.56
C LYS A 170 6.34 11.79 -18.22
N GLU A 171 5.69 12.62 -19.04
CA GLU A 171 5.61 14.07 -18.82
C GLU A 171 4.87 14.40 -17.52
N ALA A 172 3.90 13.57 -17.13
CA ALA A 172 3.22 13.68 -15.84
C ALA A 172 4.11 13.22 -14.69
N LEU A 173 4.85 12.11 -14.85
CA LEU A 173 5.85 11.67 -13.86
C LEU A 173 6.89 12.76 -13.58
N GLU A 174 7.42 13.42 -14.62
CA GLU A 174 8.37 14.52 -14.45
C GLU A 174 7.80 15.71 -13.66
N ARG A 175 6.50 15.99 -13.80
CA ARG A 175 5.83 16.99 -12.96
C ARG A 175 5.68 16.50 -11.52
N ILE A 176 5.29 15.25 -11.34
CA ILE A 176 5.16 14.59 -10.03
C ILE A 176 6.49 14.64 -9.27
N TRP A 177 7.62 14.32 -9.92
CA TRP A 177 8.96 14.39 -9.30
C TRP A 177 9.31 15.78 -8.80
N LYS A 178 9.05 16.82 -9.61
CA LYS A 178 9.27 18.21 -9.20
C LYS A 178 8.41 18.61 -8.00
N MET A 179 7.20 18.08 -7.90
CA MET A 179 6.33 18.31 -6.75
C MET A 179 6.81 17.56 -5.50
N MET A 180 7.25 16.32 -5.66
CA MET A 180 7.83 15.54 -4.56
C MET A 180 9.05 16.24 -3.95
N ILE A 181 9.95 16.80 -4.77
CA ILE A 181 11.11 17.58 -4.29
C ILE A 181 10.68 18.79 -3.45
N LYS A 182 9.60 19.48 -3.84
CA LYS A 182 9.05 20.61 -3.06
C LYS A 182 8.37 20.17 -1.76
N ALA A 183 7.93 18.92 -1.69
CA ALA A 183 7.22 18.35 -0.55
C ALA A 183 8.12 17.49 0.36
N GLU A 184 9.44 17.67 0.34
CA GLU A 184 10.36 16.98 1.27
C GLU A 184 9.88 17.13 2.73
N PRO A 185 9.87 16.06 3.56
CA PRO A 185 10.46 14.73 3.37
C PRO A 185 9.49 13.65 2.82
N MET A 186 8.54 14.02 1.97
CA MET A 186 7.55 13.09 1.43
C MET A 186 8.18 11.90 0.68
N TRP A 187 7.54 10.74 0.83
CA TRP A 187 7.75 9.58 -0.02
C TRP A 187 6.41 9.03 -0.51
N MET A 188 6.45 8.27 -1.60
CA MET A 188 5.29 7.52 -2.07
C MET A 188 5.62 6.03 -2.21
N GLN A 189 4.60 5.18 -2.13
CA GLN A 189 4.71 3.78 -2.47
C GLN A 189 3.67 3.41 -3.52
N TRP A 190 4.12 2.77 -4.59
CA TRP A 190 3.28 2.25 -5.66
C TRP A 190 3.34 0.73 -5.62
N ASN A 191 2.21 0.11 -5.28
CA ASN A 191 2.12 -1.33 -5.12
C ASN A 191 1.24 -1.92 -6.23
N PRO A 192 1.75 -2.85 -7.07
CA PRO A 192 0.98 -3.40 -8.18
C PRO A 192 -0.18 -4.26 -7.67
N ILE A 193 -1.37 -3.98 -8.22
CA ILE A 193 -2.59 -4.77 -8.07
C ILE A 193 -2.72 -5.59 -9.35
N GLY A 194 -2.99 -6.88 -9.20
CA GLY A 194 -3.00 -7.82 -10.30
C GLY A 194 -2.83 -9.24 -9.80
N GLY A 195 -2.64 -10.18 -10.73
CA GLY A 195 -2.53 -11.58 -10.38
C GLY A 195 -3.77 -12.06 -9.63
N ARG A 196 -3.58 -12.68 -8.46
CA ARG A 196 -4.68 -13.18 -7.62
C ARG A 196 -5.69 -12.11 -7.23
N MET A 197 -5.28 -10.85 -7.11
CA MET A 197 -6.22 -9.76 -6.79
C MET A 197 -7.27 -9.55 -7.87
N SER A 198 -6.94 -9.82 -9.13
CA SER A 198 -7.87 -9.66 -10.26
C SER A 198 -8.81 -10.84 -10.42
N GLU A 199 -8.52 -11.98 -9.78
CA GLU A 199 -9.35 -13.19 -9.86
C GLU A 199 -10.45 -13.22 -8.80
N ILE A 200 -10.28 -12.42 -7.75
CA ILE A 200 -11.24 -12.34 -6.64
C ILE A 200 -12.31 -11.33 -7.04
N PRO A 201 -13.61 -11.70 -6.99
CA PRO A 201 -14.70 -10.76 -7.23
C PRO A 201 -14.60 -9.54 -6.29
N ASP A 202 -14.88 -8.35 -6.81
CA ASP A 202 -14.92 -7.11 -6.04
C ASP A 202 -15.96 -7.11 -4.90
N THR A 203 -16.94 -8.01 -4.96
CA THR A 203 -17.97 -8.24 -3.94
C THR A 203 -17.65 -9.36 -2.95
N ALA A 204 -16.54 -10.08 -3.13
CA ALA A 204 -16.17 -11.23 -2.29
C ALA A 204 -15.88 -10.84 -0.84
N THR A 205 -15.37 -9.62 -0.63
CA THR A 205 -15.07 -9.03 0.67
C THR A 205 -15.47 -7.56 0.66
N PRO A 206 -15.50 -6.86 1.80
CA PRO A 206 -15.70 -5.41 1.83
C PRO A 206 -14.73 -4.63 0.95
N PHE A 207 -13.49 -5.11 0.77
CA PHE A 207 -12.47 -4.47 -0.08
C PHE A 207 -12.76 -4.69 -1.58
N PRO A 208 -13.09 -3.63 -2.34
CA PRO A 208 -13.58 -3.76 -3.72
C PRO A 208 -12.49 -3.64 -4.79
N HIS A 209 -11.28 -3.19 -4.44
CA HIS A 209 -10.26 -2.79 -5.43
C HIS A 209 -9.52 -4.00 -6.03
N ARG A 210 -10.20 -4.72 -6.92
CA ARG A 210 -9.78 -6.03 -7.48
C ARG A 210 -9.30 -5.92 -8.93
N ALA A 211 -10.02 -6.49 -9.89
CA ALA A 211 -9.69 -6.38 -11.31
C ALA A 211 -9.84 -4.94 -11.82
N GLY A 212 -9.04 -4.57 -12.82
CA GLY A 212 -9.09 -3.24 -13.46
C GLY A 212 -8.20 -2.17 -12.81
N TYR A 213 -7.46 -2.51 -11.76
CA TYR A 213 -6.50 -1.61 -11.12
C TYR A 213 -5.08 -2.00 -11.45
N LEU A 214 -4.23 -0.99 -11.66
CA LEU A 214 -2.80 -1.19 -11.83
C LEU A 214 -2.06 -1.07 -10.50
N PHE A 215 -2.31 -0.01 -9.72
CA PHE A 215 -1.53 0.29 -8.52
C PHE A 215 -2.41 0.77 -7.36
N LYS A 216 -2.02 0.36 -6.14
CA LYS A 216 -2.39 1.04 -4.88
C LYS A 216 -1.27 2.00 -4.49
N LEU A 217 -1.60 3.26 -4.27
CA LEU A 217 -0.67 4.30 -3.88
C LEU A 217 -0.79 4.61 -2.39
N GLN A 218 0.35 4.90 -1.77
CA GLN A 218 0.43 5.58 -0.49
C GLN A 218 1.26 6.85 -0.66
N TYR A 219 0.78 7.95 -0.11
CA TYR A 219 1.56 9.17 0.12
C TYR A 219 1.83 9.26 1.61
N SER A 220 3.03 9.63 2.01
CA SER A 220 3.37 9.76 3.42
C SER A 220 4.36 10.89 3.63
N ILE A 221 4.10 11.69 4.66
CA ILE A 221 5.07 12.60 5.26
C ILE A 221 5.18 12.22 6.73
N ASN A 222 6.43 12.02 7.19
CA ASN A 222 6.76 11.79 8.59
C ASN A 222 7.63 12.95 9.08
N TRP A 223 7.41 13.42 10.31
CA TRP A 223 8.21 14.49 10.89
C TRP A 223 8.32 14.36 12.41
N SER A 224 9.34 14.98 12.99
CA SER A 224 9.58 15.01 14.44
C SER A 224 9.41 16.40 15.05
N GLU A 225 9.31 17.44 14.21
CA GLU A 225 9.11 18.82 14.65
C GLU A 225 7.75 18.97 15.32
N GLU A 226 7.75 19.42 16.58
CA GLU A 226 6.53 19.65 17.35
C GLU A 226 5.91 21.01 17.02
N GLY A 227 4.61 21.15 17.30
CA GLY A 227 3.88 22.41 17.13
C GLY A 227 2.88 22.40 15.98
N THR A 228 1.90 23.31 16.08
CA THR A 228 0.81 23.45 15.11
C THR A 228 1.33 23.94 13.76
N GLU A 229 2.27 24.89 13.74
CA GLU A 229 2.85 25.42 12.50
C GLU A 229 3.52 24.33 11.65
N ALA A 230 4.33 23.48 12.28
CA ALA A 230 4.97 22.34 11.62
C ALA A 230 3.93 21.35 11.10
N THR A 231 2.92 21.03 11.92
CA THR A 231 1.82 20.13 11.56
C THR A 231 1.04 20.66 10.36
N ASP A 232 0.66 21.94 10.37
CA ASP A 232 -0.09 22.60 9.30
C ASP A 232 0.71 22.62 8.00
N ARG A 233 2.02 22.92 8.09
CA ARG A 233 2.92 22.89 6.93
C ARG A 233 2.94 21.50 6.28
N TYR A 234 3.22 20.45 7.04
CA TYR A 234 3.35 19.10 6.47
C TYR A 234 2.00 18.54 5.98
N ILE A 235 0.90 18.87 6.66
CA ILE A 235 -0.44 18.53 6.19
C ILE A 235 -0.78 19.28 4.89
N SER A 236 -0.40 20.54 4.74
CA SER A 236 -0.59 21.28 3.46
C SER A 236 0.17 20.61 2.33
N LEU A 237 1.46 20.29 2.53
CA LEU A 237 2.30 19.70 1.48
C LEU A 237 1.73 18.38 0.94
N ILE A 238 1.26 17.48 1.81
CA ILE A 238 0.68 16.21 1.35
C ILE A 238 -0.70 16.39 0.71
N ARG A 239 -1.48 17.40 1.13
CA ARG A 239 -2.75 17.75 0.47
C ARG A 239 -2.50 18.29 -0.94
N GLU A 240 -1.56 19.23 -1.10
CA GLU A 240 -1.17 19.77 -2.40
C GLU A 240 -0.65 18.68 -3.35
N MET A 241 0.18 17.76 -2.85
CA MET A 241 0.64 16.61 -3.63
C MET A 241 -0.55 15.72 -4.06
N HIS A 242 -1.42 15.39 -3.12
CA HIS A 242 -2.57 14.55 -3.40
C HIS A 242 -3.51 15.22 -4.42
N ASP A 243 -3.76 16.52 -4.32
CA ASP A 243 -4.61 17.23 -5.27
C ASP A 243 -4.00 17.24 -6.68
N ALA A 244 -2.69 17.41 -6.78
CA ALA A 244 -2.00 17.34 -8.07
C ALA A 244 -2.01 15.97 -8.73
N MET A 245 -2.19 14.91 -7.94
CA MET A 245 -2.35 13.55 -8.46
C MET A 245 -3.75 13.24 -8.99
N ALA A 246 -4.76 14.08 -8.69
CA ALA A 246 -6.16 13.86 -9.08
C ALA A 246 -6.36 13.51 -10.57
N PRO A 247 -5.64 14.11 -11.56
CA PRO A 247 -5.81 13.77 -12.97
C PRO A 247 -5.32 12.38 -13.37
N TYR A 248 -4.51 11.72 -12.55
CA TYR A 248 -3.78 10.49 -12.89
C TYR A 248 -4.25 9.25 -12.12
N VAL A 249 -5.29 9.41 -11.29
CA VAL A 249 -5.83 8.37 -10.39
C VAL A 249 -7.29 8.11 -10.73
N THR A 250 -7.91 7.15 -10.04
CA THR A 250 -9.36 6.90 -10.19
C THR A 250 -10.19 8.15 -9.93
N LYS A 251 -11.33 8.23 -10.63
CA LYS A 251 -12.31 9.31 -10.51
C LYS A 251 -13.72 8.73 -10.51
N PHE A 252 -14.63 9.42 -9.82
CA PHE A 252 -16.05 9.05 -9.71
C PHE A 252 -16.32 7.64 -9.13
N PRO A 253 -15.95 7.36 -7.87
CA PRO A 253 -15.27 8.25 -6.91
C PRO A 253 -13.75 8.22 -7.07
N ARG A 254 -13.05 9.14 -6.40
CA ARG A 254 -11.60 9.04 -6.19
C ARG A 254 -11.37 8.08 -5.04
N GLU A 255 -10.89 6.89 -5.34
CA GLU A 255 -10.93 5.75 -4.44
C GLU A 255 -9.77 5.73 -3.45
N ALA A 256 -10.01 5.23 -2.24
CA ALA A 256 -9.10 5.28 -1.11
C ALA A 256 -9.04 3.94 -0.36
N PHE A 257 -7.97 3.73 0.41
CA PHE A 257 -7.77 2.50 1.18
C PHE A 257 -8.09 2.71 2.67
N GLN A 258 -9.09 1.99 3.18
CA GLN A 258 -9.60 2.15 4.55
C GLN A 258 -8.53 2.05 5.65
N ASN A 259 -7.49 1.22 5.47
CA ASN A 259 -6.44 1.07 6.49
C ASN A 259 -5.43 2.22 6.47
N TYR A 260 -5.49 3.11 5.47
CA TYR A 260 -4.84 4.41 5.48
C TYR A 260 -5.91 5.48 5.72
N ARG A 261 -6.52 5.45 6.91
CA ARG A 261 -7.63 6.35 7.25
C ARG A 261 -7.25 7.81 7.00
N ASP A 262 -8.14 8.49 6.30
CA ASP A 262 -7.98 9.90 5.96
C ASP A 262 -9.29 10.65 6.19
N LEU A 263 -9.33 11.50 7.22
CA LEU A 263 -10.52 12.32 7.50
C LEU A 263 -10.75 13.40 6.44
N ASP A 264 -9.74 13.74 5.62
CA ASP A 264 -9.87 14.76 4.58
C ASP A 264 -10.80 14.30 3.43
N ILE A 265 -11.10 13.01 3.31
CA ILE A 265 -12.00 12.49 2.27
C ILE A 265 -13.48 12.41 2.72
N GLY A 266 -13.79 13.01 3.86
CA GLY A 266 -15.13 13.05 4.46
C GLY A 266 -15.13 12.38 5.83
N SER A 267 -15.87 12.98 6.77
CA SER A 267 -16.03 12.46 8.13
C SER A 267 -17.31 13.00 8.77
N SER A 268 -17.90 12.24 9.68
CA SER A 268 -18.95 12.70 10.58
C SER A 268 -18.36 13.24 11.90
N PRO A 269 -19.07 14.12 12.62
CA PRO A 269 -18.70 14.47 13.98
C PRO A 269 -18.57 13.24 14.88
N SER A 270 -17.61 13.26 15.81
CA SER A 270 -17.43 12.18 16.79
C SER A 270 -18.76 11.86 17.49
N ASN A 271 -19.03 10.57 17.70
CA ASN A 271 -20.28 10.04 18.28
C ASN A 271 -21.56 10.22 17.46
N ARG A 272 -21.48 10.66 16.19
CA ARG A 272 -22.63 10.69 15.28
C ARG A 272 -22.27 9.99 13.97
N THR A 273 -23.27 9.39 13.33
CA THR A 273 -23.14 8.90 11.96
C THR A 273 -24.33 9.40 11.17
N ASN A 274 -24.07 10.03 10.03
CA ASN A 274 -25.09 10.41 9.07
C ASN A 274 -24.86 9.61 7.77
N PHE A 275 -25.93 9.10 7.16
CA PHE A 275 -25.79 8.28 5.95
C PHE A 275 -25.23 9.04 4.75
N GLU A 276 -25.69 10.27 4.51
CA GLU A 276 -25.23 11.06 3.36
C GLU A 276 -23.78 11.51 3.53
N GLU A 277 -23.36 11.92 4.74
CA GLU A 277 -21.94 12.17 5.03
C GLU A 277 -21.11 10.89 4.86
N ALA A 278 -21.61 9.76 5.38
CA ALA A 278 -20.92 8.49 5.31
C ALA A 278 -20.77 7.92 3.91
N LYS A 279 -21.74 8.22 3.04
CA LYS A 279 -21.71 7.82 1.64
C LYS A 279 -20.54 8.45 0.90
N GLU A 280 -20.12 9.66 1.28
CA GLU A 280 -19.00 10.35 0.62
C GLU A 280 -17.68 9.58 0.79
N TYR A 281 -17.27 9.26 2.02
CA TYR A 281 -16.06 8.48 2.27
C TYR A 281 -16.29 6.98 2.06
N GLY A 282 -17.49 6.48 2.33
CA GLY A 282 -17.86 5.08 2.21
C GLY A 282 -17.77 4.55 0.78
N LEU A 283 -18.20 5.34 -0.21
CA LEU A 283 -18.05 4.98 -1.62
C LEU A 283 -16.58 5.04 -2.07
N LYS A 284 -15.76 5.95 -1.52
CA LYS A 284 -14.32 6.01 -1.81
C LYS A 284 -13.59 4.77 -1.26
N TYR A 285 -13.99 4.25 -0.09
CA TYR A 285 -13.36 3.07 0.53
C TYR A 285 -13.91 1.72 0.03
N PHE A 286 -15.21 1.64 -0.22
CA PHE A 286 -15.91 0.36 -0.41
C PHE A 286 -16.70 0.26 -1.71
N LYS A 287 -16.77 1.33 -2.51
CA LYS A 287 -17.55 1.37 -3.77
C LYS A 287 -18.97 0.83 -3.53
N GLY A 288 -19.45 -0.06 -4.42
CA GLY A 288 -20.77 -0.69 -4.30
C GLY A 288 -20.96 -1.54 -3.05
N ASN A 289 -19.90 -2.00 -2.39
CA ASN A 289 -20.01 -2.79 -1.16
C ASN A 289 -20.48 -1.97 0.04
N PHE A 290 -20.40 -0.64 -0.02
CA PHE A 290 -20.83 0.26 1.06
C PHE A 290 -22.28 0.00 1.50
N LEU A 291 -23.21 -0.17 0.56
CA LEU A 291 -24.63 -0.38 0.89
C LEU A 291 -24.86 -1.72 1.60
N ARG A 292 -24.15 -2.77 1.19
CA ARG A 292 -24.18 -4.07 1.87
C ARG A 292 -23.63 -3.95 3.29
N LEU A 293 -22.56 -3.17 3.47
CA LEU A 293 -21.98 -2.91 4.79
C LEU A 293 -22.95 -2.16 5.72
N VAL A 294 -23.66 -1.15 5.22
CA VAL A 294 -24.70 -0.44 5.98
C VAL A 294 -25.81 -1.39 6.43
N LYS A 295 -26.28 -2.28 5.54
CA LYS A 295 -27.27 -3.30 5.89
C LYS A 295 -26.77 -4.23 7.02
N VAL A 296 -25.53 -4.72 6.92
CA VAL A 296 -24.94 -5.58 7.95
C VAL A 296 -24.80 -4.83 9.27
N LYS A 297 -24.31 -3.59 9.24
CA LYS A 297 -24.19 -2.73 10.43
C LYS A 297 -25.53 -2.57 11.15
N GLY A 298 -26.60 -2.31 10.41
CA GLY A 298 -27.95 -2.19 10.99
C GLY A 298 -28.49 -3.46 11.62
N MET A 299 -28.03 -4.63 11.19
CA MET A 299 -28.42 -5.92 11.78
C MET A 299 -27.67 -6.23 13.07
N VAL A 300 -26.36 -5.95 13.11
CA VAL A 300 -25.48 -6.37 14.21
C VAL A 300 -25.24 -5.31 15.27
N ASP A 301 -25.47 -4.04 14.93
CA ASP A 301 -25.32 -2.89 15.82
C ASP A 301 -26.35 -1.79 15.48
N PRO A 302 -27.66 -2.07 15.68
CA PRO A 302 -28.75 -1.16 15.31
C PRO A 302 -28.73 0.17 16.07
N ASP A 303 -28.18 0.18 17.29
CA ASP A 303 -28.06 1.38 18.15
C ASP A 303 -26.75 2.15 17.89
N ASN A 304 -25.94 1.68 16.94
CA ASN A 304 -24.68 2.29 16.54
C ASN A 304 -23.73 2.52 17.72
N PHE A 305 -23.61 1.51 18.58
CA PHE A 305 -22.71 1.52 19.71
C PHE A 305 -21.25 1.69 19.25
N PHE A 306 -20.81 0.86 18.29
CA PHE A 306 -19.46 0.91 17.73
C PHE A 306 -19.36 1.98 16.63
N LYS A 307 -18.96 3.20 17.00
CA LYS A 307 -18.87 4.33 16.06
C LYS A 307 -17.63 5.18 16.24
N HIS A 308 -17.25 5.86 15.17
CA HIS A 308 -16.19 6.88 15.12
C HIS A 308 -16.44 7.78 13.89
N GLU A 309 -15.56 8.72 13.61
CA GLU A 309 -15.71 9.81 12.61
C GLU A 309 -15.89 9.30 11.15
N GLN A 310 -15.64 8.02 10.89
CA GLN A 310 -15.76 7.39 9.56
C GLN A 310 -16.44 6.02 9.65
N SER A 311 -17.24 5.77 10.69
CA SER A 311 -17.90 4.47 10.85
C SER A 311 -19.09 4.35 9.90
N ILE A 312 -19.28 3.15 9.35
CA ILE A 312 -20.47 2.81 8.57
C ILE A 312 -21.73 3.03 9.44
N PRO A 313 -22.74 3.78 8.96
CA PRO A 313 -24.00 4.00 9.68
C PRO A 313 -24.87 2.74 9.68
N PRO A 314 -25.77 2.55 10.65
CA PRO A 314 -26.65 1.38 10.71
C PRO A 314 -27.86 1.47 9.78
N ARG A 315 -28.22 2.66 9.29
CA ARG A 315 -29.45 2.91 8.52
C ARG A 315 -29.22 3.93 7.42
N TRP A 316 -30.11 3.95 6.44
CA TRP A 316 -30.14 4.93 5.34
C TRP A 316 -30.79 6.26 5.77
N ALA A 317 -31.65 6.21 6.80
CA ALA A 317 -32.25 7.32 7.54
C ALA A 317 -32.66 6.82 8.93
#